data_AF-A0A1E5L6E6-F1
#
_entry.id   AF-A0A1E5L6E6-F1
#
_cell.length_a   1.000
_cell.length_b   1.000
_cell.length_c   1.000
_cell.angle_alpha   90.00
_cell.angle_beta   90.00
_cell.angle_gamma   90.00
#
_symmetry.space_group_name_H-M   'P 1'
#
loop_
_entity.id
_entity.type
_entity.pdbx_description
1 polymer ?
#
loop_
_entity_poly.entity_id
_entity_poly.type
_entity_poly.pdbx_seq_one_letter_code
_entity_poly.pdbx_strand_id
1 'polypeptide(L)' 'MRYEKKSTILTTNVGFKSWDEVFQDPKIANAILDRVLHHATVVNIIGDSYRIKDHLERDN' A
#
# COMPACT_ATOMS: atom_id res chain seq x y z
N MET A 1 -10.78 11.43 -14.55
CA MET A 1 -11.41 11.03 -13.27
C MET A 1 -11.59 9.52 -13.24
N ARG A 2 -11.06 8.82 -12.22
CA ARG A 2 -11.13 7.34 -12.09
C ARG A 2 -11.96 6.85 -10.90
N TYR A 3 -11.96 7.60 -9.81
CA TYR A 3 -12.77 7.33 -8.63
C TYR A 3 -14.25 7.11 -9.02
N GLU A 4 -14.87 6.07 -8.45
CA GLU A 4 -16.24 5.61 -8.75
C GLU A 4 -16.54 5.25 -10.22
N LYS A 5 -15.52 5.20 -11.09
CA LYS A 5 -15.70 4.90 -12.52
C LYS A 5 -14.99 3.63 -12.98
N LYS A 6 -13.84 3.29 -12.38
CA LYS A 6 -13.05 2.11 -12.75
C LYS A 6 -12.32 1.54 -11.54
N SER A 7 -12.20 0.22 -11.48
CA SER A 7 -11.39 -0.47 -10.47
C SER A 7 -9.91 -0.10 -10.61
N THR A 8 -9.24 0.06 -9.47
CA THR A 8 -7.83 0.42 -9.38
C THR A 8 -7.15 -0.44 -8.33
N ILE A 9 -6.04 -1.07 -8.69
CA ILE A 9 -5.17 -1.80 -7.76
C ILE A 9 -4.02 -0.89 -7.37
N LEU A 10 -3.71 -0.84 -6.07
CA LEU A 10 -2.62 -0.08 -5.48
C LEU A 10 -1.82 -1.01 -4.57
N THR A 11 -0.49 -0.92 -4.66
CA THR A 11 0.44 -1.66 -3.79
C THR A 11 1.32 -0.65 -3.06
N THR A 12 1.44 -0.79 -1.75
CA THR A 12 2.30 0.06 -0.92
C THR A 12 3.03 -0.81 0.09
N ASN A 13 4.31 -0.51 0.32
CA ASN A 13 5.08 -1.05 1.43
C ASN A 13 4.97 -0.16 2.69
N VAL A 14 4.37 1.02 2.57
CA VAL A 14 4.14 1.97 3.66
C VAL A 14 2.68 1.89 4.12
N GLY A 15 2.49 1.71 5.43
CA GLY A 15 1.16 1.67 6.03
C GLY A 15 0.45 3.03 6.00
N PHE A 16 -0.88 3.02 5.94
CA PHE A 16 -1.70 4.22 5.77
C PHE A 16 -1.45 5.33 6.81
N LYS A 17 -1.08 4.96 8.04
CA LYS A 17 -0.77 5.93 9.11
C LYS A 17 0.46 6.79 8.82
N SER A 18 1.38 6.31 8.00
CA SER A 18 2.61 7.03 7.63
C SER A 18 2.45 7.82 6.34
N TRP A 19 1.25 7.90 5.77
CA TRP A 19 1.03 8.63 4.52
C TRP A 19 1.15 10.15 4.69
N ASP A 20 0.91 10.67 5.89
CA ASP A 20 1.15 12.09 6.21
C ASP A 20 2.61 12.49 5.96
N GLU A 21 3.56 11.59 6.26
CA GLU A 21 4.99 11.80 6.00
C GLU A 21 5.34 11.66 4.51
N VAL A 22 4.69 10.72 3.80
CA VAL A 22 4.89 10.50 2.36
C VAL A 22 4.42 11.69 1.54
N PHE A 23 3.24 12.23 1.87
CA PHE A 23 2.66 13.37 1.15
C PHE A 23 3.10 14.72 1.71
N GLN A 24 3.78 14.74 2.86
CA GLN A 24 4.25 15.95 3.57
C GLN A 24 3.13 16.95 3.91
N ASP A 25 1.87 16.55 3.74
CA ASP A 25 0.67 17.32 4.07
C ASP A 25 -0.43 16.34 4.52
N PRO A 26 -0.78 16.34 5.82
CA PRO A 26 -1.83 15.49 6.35
C PRO A 26 -3.21 15.70 5.70
N LYS A 27 -3.52 16.92 5.23
CA LYS A 27 -4.82 17.20 4.59
C LYS A 27 -4.91 16.50 3.24
N ILE A 28 -3.84 16.53 2.46
CA ILE A 28 -3.77 15.85 1.16
C ILE A 28 -3.76 14.34 1.37
N ALA A 29 -2.97 13.82 2.32
CA ALA A 29 -2.91 12.40 2.64
C ALA A 29 -4.31 11.86 3.01
N ASN A 30 -5.03 12.54 3.90
CA ASN A 30 -6.39 12.18 4.28
C ASN A 30 -7.38 12.25 3.11
N ALA A 31 -7.30 13.28 2.27
CA ALA A 31 -8.19 13.40 1.10
C ALA A 31 -7.95 12.29 0.04
N ILE A 32 -6.72 11.80 -0.09
CA ILE A 32 -6.40 10.66 -0.95
C ILE A 32 -6.89 9.36 -0.30
N LEU A 33 -6.59 9.15 0.98
CA LEU A 33 -7.02 7.97 1.74
C LEU A 33 -8.54 7.79 1.70
N ASP A 34 -9.28 8.88 1.89
CA ASP A 34 -10.75 8.89 1.80
C ASP A 34 -11.24 8.29 0.47
N ARG A 35 -10.72 8.78 -0.67
CA ARG A 35 -11.09 8.28 -2.00
C ARG A 35 -10.62 6.86 -2.28
N VAL A 36 -9.43 6.48 -1.79
CA VAL A 36 -8.85 5.16 -2.03
C VAL A 36 -9.57 4.11 -1.19
N LEU A 37 -9.94 4.42 0.05
CA LEU A 37 -10.49 3.45 1.01
C LEU A 37 -12.02 3.36 0.99
N HIS A 38 -12.73 4.35 0.44
CA HIS A 38 -14.20 4.36 0.47
C HIS A 38 -14.85 3.09 -0.11
N HIS A 39 -14.29 2.52 -1.19
CA HIS A 39 -14.76 1.28 -1.82
C HIS A 39 -13.62 0.28 -2.08
N ALA A 40 -12.67 0.17 -1.14
CA ALA A 40 -11.54 -0.76 -1.27
C ALA A 40 -11.66 -2.01 -0.42
N THR A 41 -11.05 -3.07 -0.92
CA THR A 41 -10.67 -4.24 -0.12
C THR A 41 -9.18 -4.15 0.17
N VAL A 42 -8.82 -4.13 1.44
CA VAL A 42 -7.41 -4.08 1.88
C VAL A 42 -6.90 -5.51 2.06
N VAL A 43 -5.85 -5.86 1.32
CA VAL A 43 -5.14 -7.14 1.48
C VAL A 43 -3.79 -6.87 2.14
N ASN A 44 -3.67 -7.28 3.41
CA ASN A 44 -2.42 -7.18 4.14
C ASN A 44 -1.51 -8.37 3.79
N ILE A 45 -0.34 -8.10 3.24
CA ILE A 45 0.66 -9.11 2.89
C ILE A 45 1.71 -9.15 4.00
N ILE A 46 1.85 -10.30 4.65
CA ILE A 46 2.81 -10.55 5.73
C ILE A 46 3.64 -11.76 5.34
N GLY A 47 4.96 -11.66 5.47
CA GLY A 47 5.89 -12.73 5.18
C GLY A 47 7.24 -12.20 4.72
N ASP A 48 8.20 -13.11 4.58
CA ASP A 48 9.53 -12.77 4.11
C ASP A 48 9.52 -12.36 2.65
N SER A 49 10.52 -11.55 2.28
CA SER A 49 10.71 -11.15 0.89
C SER A 49 10.97 -12.38 0.03
N TYR A 50 10.10 -12.61 -0.96
CA TYR A 50 10.26 -13.70 -1.91
C TYR A 50 11.63 -13.67 -2.63
N ARG A 51 12.24 -12.49 -2.78
CA ARG A 51 13.56 -12.31 -3.40
C ARG A 51 14.69 -12.99 -2.61
N ILE A 52 14.50 -13.22 -1.31
CA ILE A 52 15.52 -13.78 -0.40
C ILE A 52 15.40 -15.31 -0.33
N LYS A 53 14.31 -15.88 -0.85
CA LYS A 53 14.03 -17.33 -0.79
C LYS A 53 15.23 -18.17 -1.25
N ASP A 54 15.80 -17.88 -2.41
CA ASP A 54 16.92 -18.65 -2.98
C ASP A 54 18.27 -18.37 -2.30
N HIS A 55 18.37 -17.30 -1.51
CA HIS A 55 19.59 -16.99 -0.74
C HIS A 55 19.59 -17.77 0.58
N LEU A 56 18.42 -17.92 1.22
CA LEU A 56 18.26 -18.72 2.44
C LEU A 56 18.41 -20.23 2.18
N GLU A 57 18.04 -20.71 1.00
CA GLU A 57 18.20 -22.14 0.62
C GLU A 57 19.66 -22.55 0.36
N ARG A 58 20.58 -21.59 0.12
CA ARG A 58 22.01 -21.88 -0.13
C ARG A 58 22.89 -21.84 1.11
N ASP A 59 22.40 -21.26 2.21
CA ASP A 59 23.16 -21.08 3.47
C ASP A 59 22.87 -22.19 4.51
N ASN A 60 22.16 -23.26 4.12
CA ASN A 60 21.96 -24.50 4.91
C ASN A 60 22.65 -25.69 4.24
#